data_AF-A0A958AJB9-F1
#
_entry.id   AF-A0A958AJB9-F1
#
_cell.length_a   1.000
_cell.length_b   1.000
_cell.length_c   1.000
_cell.angle_alpha   90.00
_cell.angle_beta   90.00
_cell.angle_gamma   90.00
#
_symmetry.space_group_name_H-M   'P 1'
#
loop_
_entity.id
_entity.type
_entity.pdbx_description
1 polymer ?
#
loop_
_entity_poly.entity_id
_entity_poly.type
_entity_poly.pdbx_seq_one_letter_code
_entity_poly.pdbx_strand_id
1 'polypeptide(L)'
;ADLINVKLNGARIINADLSGATLSRADLSGVQLSGSNLSGAWLNLATLIGADLTNADLSGASLIGADLASANFGSSRLLGATLVGADMNGANLGGVNLLGARLYASELTEADLMLDRAVEELNELQRSQLLVDAEWEGATFDTQTVWPNAVVNEEMAATIELIESSDTPLTDTIKVGVLHSLSGPMAISEVAARDATFLAVNELNADGGVLGKQIEVIVEDGASSPEVFAEKARKLLEEDKVAVIFGGWRSDSRNAMLPIFEELNGLLFYPAPTEGFQQSPNIFYMGQDASQQIIPAVNYLYEQGFVNVLLIGSEFAYSRTAHAIIKVQASELGMTIIGELYLPLGATEFGSLMEQLRASPPDAIINTMYGESNIAFFQQLADADFTASNLPVLSTSVAEEEVRVIGPEFVIGHLTTWNYFQTLQSPENFGFVTAYKEAYGQERVTSSPIAAAYAGVYLWHELAERAGSTDVEAVRAAMAEPVEYIAPDGPIRIDSTT
;
A
#
# COMPACT_ATOMS: atom_id res chain seq x y z
N ALA A 1 -20.49 0.77 16.68
CA ALA A 1 -21.66 0.84 17.60
C ALA A 1 -22.94 1.08 16.79
N ASP A 2 -24.08 0.53 17.18
CA ASP A 2 -25.38 0.81 16.53
C ASP A 2 -26.04 2.05 17.17
N LEU A 3 -26.07 3.14 16.43
CA LEU A 3 -26.53 4.47 16.82
C LEU A 3 -27.54 5.03 15.81
N ILE A 4 -28.27 4.16 15.11
CA ILE A 4 -29.28 4.57 14.12
C ILE A 4 -30.35 5.46 14.80
N ASN A 5 -30.72 6.57 14.16
CA ASN A 5 -31.67 7.57 14.67
C ASN A 5 -31.29 8.26 16.00
N VAL A 6 -30.02 8.16 16.44
CA VAL A 6 -29.59 8.84 17.68
C VAL A 6 -29.68 10.36 17.51
N LYS A 7 -29.93 11.08 18.61
CA LYS A 7 -29.93 12.55 18.65
C LYS A 7 -28.75 13.05 19.46
N LEU A 8 -27.76 13.60 18.77
CA LEU A 8 -26.50 14.09 19.32
C LEU A 8 -26.22 15.54 18.86
N ASN A 9 -27.27 16.26 18.49
CA ASN A 9 -27.17 17.65 18.04
C ASN A 9 -26.40 18.52 19.07
N GLY A 10 -25.37 19.22 18.61
CA GLY A 10 -24.50 20.05 19.46
C GLY A 10 -23.63 19.29 20.46
N ALA A 11 -23.58 17.96 20.42
CA ALA A 11 -22.76 17.17 21.33
C ALA A 11 -21.25 17.39 21.07
N ARG A 12 -20.43 17.18 22.10
CA ARG A 12 -18.97 17.27 22.02
C ARG A 12 -18.36 15.88 22.07
N ILE A 13 -17.88 15.41 20.94
CA ILE A 13 -17.37 14.06 20.70
C ILE A 13 -16.03 14.19 19.95
N ILE A 14 -15.09 14.93 20.54
CA ILE A 14 -13.79 15.29 19.93
C ILE A 14 -12.78 14.17 20.19
N ASN A 15 -11.93 13.85 19.20
CA ASN A 15 -10.92 12.77 19.27
C ASN A 15 -11.51 11.42 19.70
N ALA A 16 -12.74 11.13 19.30
CA ALA A 16 -13.40 9.87 19.62
C ALA A 16 -13.17 8.83 18.52
N ASP A 17 -13.15 7.56 18.90
CA ASP A 17 -13.21 6.45 17.95
C ASP A 17 -14.67 6.00 17.74
N LEU A 18 -15.15 6.25 16.52
CA LEU A 18 -16.45 5.87 15.98
C LEU A 18 -16.27 5.04 14.69
N SER A 19 -15.08 4.45 14.48
CA SER A 19 -14.81 3.61 13.31
C SER A 19 -15.85 2.49 13.18
N GLY A 20 -16.35 2.29 11.96
CA GLY A 20 -17.40 1.31 11.66
C GLY A 20 -18.73 1.53 12.39
N ALA A 21 -18.96 2.67 13.04
CA ALA A 21 -20.22 2.93 13.73
C ALA A 21 -21.38 3.13 12.74
N THR A 22 -22.56 2.64 13.11
CA THR A 22 -23.80 2.85 12.34
C THR A 22 -24.54 4.04 12.90
N LEU A 23 -24.41 5.18 12.25
CA LEU A 23 -24.99 6.48 12.56
C LEU A 23 -26.07 6.89 11.55
N SER A 24 -26.55 5.96 10.73
CA SER A 24 -27.55 6.25 9.69
C SER A 24 -28.82 6.87 10.30
N ARG A 25 -29.35 7.91 9.65
CA ARG A 25 -30.49 8.73 10.13
C ARG A 25 -30.26 9.44 11.48
N ALA A 26 -29.03 9.51 11.99
CA ALA A 26 -28.74 10.25 13.21
C ALA A 26 -28.90 11.76 13.01
N ASP A 27 -29.34 12.46 14.06
CA ASP A 27 -29.29 13.92 14.13
C ASP A 27 -28.00 14.33 14.84
N LEU A 28 -27.03 14.74 14.03
CA LEU A 28 -25.69 15.19 14.38
C LEU A 28 -25.52 16.69 14.11
N SER A 29 -26.62 17.44 13.98
CA SER A 29 -26.58 18.87 13.64
C SER A 29 -25.72 19.65 14.64
N GLY A 30 -24.70 20.37 14.16
CA GLY A 30 -23.80 21.17 14.99
C GLY A 30 -22.91 20.37 15.96
N VAL A 31 -22.80 19.05 15.79
CA VAL A 31 -21.92 18.21 16.62
C VAL A 31 -20.45 18.62 16.44
N GLN A 32 -19.65 18.48 17.50
CA GLN A 32 -18.20 18.68 17.45
C GLN A 32 -17.51 17.31 17.43
N LEU A 33 -17.01 16.92 16.25
CA LEU A 33 -16.35 15.66 15.95
C LEU A 33 -14.88 15.85 15.54
N SER A 34 -14.28 17.02 15.77
CA SER A 34 -12.92 17.31 15.35
C SER A 34 -11.91 16.26 15.86
N GLY A 35 -10.99 15.87 14.98
CA GLY A 35 -9.98 14.83 15.23
C GLY A 35 -10.52 13.42 15.48
N SER A 36 -11.81 13.16 15.26
CA SER A 36 -12.41 11.86 15.54
C SER A 36 -12.21 10.89 14.39
N ASN A 37 -12.09 9.60 14.71
CA ASN A 37 -12.03 8.51 13.74
C ASN A 37 -13.46 8.03 13.46
N LEU A 38 -13.96 8.24 12.25
CA LEU A 38 -15.20 7.71 11.68
C LEU A 38 -14.92 6.82 10.45
N SER A 39 -13.71 6.27 10.31
CA SER A 39 -13.34 5.40 9.19
C SER A 39 -14.32 4.22 9.07
N GLY A 40 -14.79 3.96 7.86
CA GLY A 40 -15.79 2.94 7.57
C GLY A 40 -17.15 3.11 8.25
N ALA A 41 -17.44 4.26 8.88
CA ALA A 41 -18.71 4.52 9.54
C ALA A 41 -19.86 4.69 8.53
N TRP A 42 -21.08 4.37 8.96
CA TRP A 42 -22.28 4.41 8.13
C TRP A 42 -23.12 5.60 8.59
N LEU A 43 -23.10 6.67 7.81
CA LEU A 43 -23.73 7.97 8.06
C LEU A 43 -24.87 8.25 7.05
N ASN A 44 -25.38 7.21 6.38
CA ASN A 44 -26.39 7.39 5.35
C ASN A 44 -27.64 8.06 5.92
N LEU A 45 -28.16 9.06 5.19
CA LEU A 45 -29.33 9.84 5.60
C LEU A 45 -29.18 10.57 6.94
N ALA A 46 -27.97 10.70 7.50
CA ALA A 46 -27.74 11.44 8.73
C ALA A 46 -27.78 12.95 8.48
N THR A 47 -28.14 13.72 9.50
CA THR A 47 -28.14 15.19 9.46
C THR A 47 -26.92 15.71 10.21
N LEU A 48 -25.94 16.25 9.51
CA LEU A 48 -24.70 16.84 10.02
C LEU A 48 -24.62 18.36 9.74
N ILE A 49 -25.76 19.04 9.56
CA ILE A 49 -25.80 20.48 9.27
C ILE A 49 -24.94 21.25 10.28
N GLY A 50 -23.96 22.01 9.79
CA GLY A 50 -23.08 22.81 10.62
C GLY A 50 -22.18 22.03 11.60
N ALA A 51 -22.02 20.72 11.41
CA ALA A 51 -21.11 19.91 12.21
C ALA A 51 -19.65 20.35 12.02
N ASP A 52 -18.83 20.21 13.06
CA ASP A 52 -17.39 20.41 13.02
C ASP A 52 -16.69 19.05 12.92
N LEU A 53 -16.20 18.75 11.72
CA LEU A 53 -15.47 17.53 11.36
C LEU A 53 -14.00 17.83 11.06
N THR A 54 -13.46 18.96 11.56
CA THR A 54 -12.07 19.34 11.27
C THR A 54 -11.08 18.26 11.71
N ASN A 55 -10.16 17.88 10.81
CA ASN A 55 -9.20 16.79 11.00
C ASN A 55 -9.83 15.43 11.37
N ALA A 56 -11.12 15.21 11.10
CA ALA A 56 -11.74 13.91 11.31
C ALA A 56 -11.33 12.92 10.19
N ASP A 57 -11.24 11.64 10.51
CA ASP A 57 -11.03 10.59 9.51
C ASP A 57 -12.37 9.93 9.16
N LEU A 58 -12.84 10.11 7.93
CA LEU A 58 -14.02 9.46 7.36
C LEU A 58 -13.65 8.53 6.19
N SER A 59 -12.40 8.04 6.15
CA SER A 59 -11.93 7.15 5.09
C SER A 59 -12.83 5.92 4.96
N GLY A 60 -13.30 5.64 3.74
CA GLY A 60 -14.22 4.54 3.45
C GLY A 60 -15.63 4.66 4.07
N ALA A 61 -15.97 5.78 4.70
CA ALA A 61 -17.30 5.99 5.28
C ALA A 61 -18.38 6.10 4.19
N SER A 62 -19.61 5.70 4.54
CA SER A 62 -20.78 5.80 3.66
C SER A 62 -21.66 6.95 4.15
N LEU A 63 -21.82 8.00 3.33
CA LEU A 63 -22.59 9.21 3.60
C LEU A 63 -23.71 9.41 2.56
N ILE A 64 -24.26 8.32 2.01
CA ILE A 64 -25.28 8.35 0.96
C ILE A 64 -26.51 9.12 1.47
N GLY A 65 -26.88 10.19 0.77
CA GLY A 65 -28.02 11.03 1.13
C GLY A 65 -27.89 11.78 2.45
N ALA A 66 -26.68 11.94 2.99
CA ALA A 66 -26.47 12.70 4.22
C ALA A 66 -26.65 14.20 3.97
N ASP A 67 -27.20 14.90 4.96
CA ASP A 67 -27.31 16.36 4.94
C ASP A 67 -26.09 16.97 5.65
N LEU A 68 -25.14 17.46 4.87
CA LEU A 68 -23.84 18.00 5.28
C LEU A 68 -23.79 19.53 5.11
N ALA A 69 -24.95 20.18 4.96
CA ALA A 69 -25.01 21.61 4.65
C ALA A 69 -24.25 22.44 5.70
N SER A 70 -23.37 23.32 5.24
CA SER A 70 -22.52 24.17 6.09
C SER A 70 -21.62 23.42 7.09
N ALA A 71 -21.42 22.10 6.94
CA ALA A 71 -20.48 21.35 7.76
C ALA A 71 -19.04 21.81 7.49
N ASN A 72 -18.21 21.78 8.53
CA ASN A 72 -16.81 22.13 8.44
C ASN A 72 -15.95 20.87 8.37
N PHE A 73 -15.47 20.53 7.18
CA PHE A 73 -14.60 19.39 6.94
C PHE A 73 -13.11 19.75 6.97
N GLY A 74 -12.72 20.97 7.33
CA GLY A 74 -11.33 21.45 7.18
C GLY A 74 -10.26 20.41 7.55
N SER A 75 -9.40 20.06 6.59
CA SER A 75 -8.32 19.06 6.72
C SER A 75 -8.77 17.65 7.15
N SER A 76 -10.03 17.28 6.93
CA SER A 76 -10.52 15.91 7.16
C SER A 76 -10.15 14.96 6.02
N ARG A 77 -10.15 13.65 6.32
CA ARG A 77 -9.92 12.58 5.35
C ARG A 77 -11.25 11.98 4.90
N LEU A 78 -11.51 11.96 3.60
CA LEU A 78 -12.64 11.28 2.97
C LEU A 78 -12.15 10.30 1.89
N LEU A 79 -10.96 9.71 2.08
CA LEU A 79 -10.36 8.76 1.14
C LEU A 79 -11.33 7.59 0.88
N GLY A 80 -11.75 7.40 -0.37
CA GLY A 80 -12.68 6.32 -0.74
C GLY A 80 -14.09 6.43 -0.13
N ALA A 81 -14.43 7.57 0.50
CA ALA A 81 -15.75 7.77 1.09
C ALA A 81 -16.83 7.83 0.00
N THR A 82 -18.07 7.50 0.36
CA THR A 82 -19.20 7.52 -0.58
C THR A 82 -20.15 8.63 -0.22
N LEU A 83 -20.23 9.68 -1.05
CA LEU A 83 -20.98 10.90 -0.78
C LEU A 83 -22.18 11.06 -1.73
N VAL A 84 -22.54 10.05 -2.51
CA VAL A 84 -23.63 10.14 -3.50
C VAL A 84 -24.95 10.58 -2.86
N GLY A 85 -25.58 11.60 -3.46
CA GLY A 85 -26.79 12.23 -2.97
C GLY A 85 -26.65 13.04 -1.68
N ALA A 86 -25.43 13.24 -1.16
CA ALA A 86 -25.20 14.09 -0.01
C ALA A 86 -25.36 15.58 -0.37
N ASP A 87 -25.90 16.37 0.57
CA ASP A 87 -25.99 17.82 0.45
C ASP A 87 -24.79 18.46 1.17
N MET A 88 -23.79 18.93 0.43
CA MET A 88 -22.64 19.67 0.96
C MET A 88 -22.75 21.18 0.71
N ASN A 89 -23.96 21.72 0.50
CA ASN A 89 -24.15 23.13 0.20
C ASN A 89 -23.57 24.01 1.32
N GLY A 90 -22.68 24.94 0.95
CA GLY A 90 -21.99 25.80 1.92
C GLY A 90 -20.94 25.12 2.81
N ALA A 91 -20.60 23.85 2.58
CA ALA A 91 -19.61 23.14 3.39
C ALA A 91 -18.19 23.69 3.17
N ASN A 92 -17.36 23.67 4.22
CA ASN A 92 -15.95 24.03 4.11
C ASN A 92 -15.09 22.80 3.84
N LEU A 93 -14.47 22.74 2.66
CA LEU A 93 -13.64 21.66 2.17
C LEU A 93 -12.15 22.02 2.09
N GLY A 94 -11.71 23.13 2.70
CA GLY A 94 -10.30 23.53 2.73
C GLY A 94 -9.40 22.41 3.28
N GLY A 95 -8.35 22.04 2.56
CA GLY A 95 -7.44 20.96 2.92
C GLY A 95 -8.02 19.55 2.97
N VAL A 96 -9.28 19.33 2.56
CA VAL A 96 -9.90 18.00 2.62
C VAL A 96 -9.27 17.06 1.60
N ASN A 97 -9.06 15.80 2.00
CA ASN A 97 -8.63 14.75 1.08
C ASN A 97 -9.81 13.88 0.63
N LEU A 98 -10.29 14.09 -0.60
CA LEU A 98 -11.37 13.34 -1.25
C LEU A 98 -10.84 12.31 -2.28
N LEU A 99 -9.57 11.91 -2.21
CA LEU A 99 -9.02 10.94 -3.17
C LEU A 99 -9.86 9.64 -3.18
N GLY A 100 -10.15 9.09 -4.35
CA GLY A 100 -11.03 7.93 -4.51
C GLY A 100 -12.47 8.08 -4.00
N ALA A 101 -12.90 9.25 -3.51
CA ALA A 101 -14.25 9.45 -3.02
C ALA A 101 -15.26 9.38 -4.17
N ARG A 102 -16.38 8.70 -3.93
CA ARG A 102 -17.48 8.51 -4.90
C ARG A 102 -18.51 9.61 -4.73
N LEU A 103 -18.65 10.46 -5.74
CA LEU A 103 -19.47 11.67 -5.72
C LEU A 103 -20.66 11.59 -6.69
N TYR A 104 -20.60 10.70 -7.69
CA TYR A 104 -21.56 10.61 -8.78
C TYR A 104 -22.48 9.40 -8.66
N ALA A 105 -23.74 9.56 -9.04
CA ALA A 105 -24.73 8.48 -9.02
C ALA A 105 -24.31 7.29 -9.89
N SER A 106 -23.54 7.52 -10.96
CA SER A 106 -23.00 6.47 -11.84
C SER A 106 -21.98 5.55 -11.18
N GLU A 107 -21.43 5.92 -10.03
CA GLU A 107 -20.41 5.17 -9.29
C GLU A 107 -21.01 4.17 -8.30
N LEU A 108 -22.34 4.20 -8.10
CA LEU A 108 -23.04 3.24 -7.26
C LEU A 108 -23.57 2.04 -8.04
N THR A 109 -23.46 0.88 -7.40
CA THR A 109 -24.15 -0.35 -7.78
C THR A 109 -25.37 -0.58 -6.90
N GLU A 110 -26.28 -1.47 -7.33
CA GLU A 110 -27.40 -1.89 -6.49
C GLU A 110 -26.92 -2.54 -5.18
N ALA A 111 -25.74 -3.19 -5.18
CA ALA A 111 -25.17 -3.78 -3.99
C ALA A 111 -24.77 -2.72 -2.94
N ASP A 112 -24.23 -1.57 -3.36
CA ASP A 112 -23.87 -0.47 -2.44
C ASP A 112 -25.06 0.02 -1.62
N LEU A 113 -26.26 0.06 -2.22
CA LEU A 113 -27.50 0.49 -1.57
C LEU A 113 -28.07 -0.54 -0.59
N MET A 114 -27.66 -1.81 -0.72
CA MET A 114 -28.21 -2.93 0.07
C MET A 114 -27.33 -3.27 1.28
N LEU A 115 -26.15 -2.65 1.39
CA LEU A 115 -25.27 -2.85 2.54
C LEU A 115 -25.87 -2.22 3.79
N ASP A 116 -26.43 -0.99 3.69
CA ASP A 116 -27.04 -0.30 4.82
C ASP A 116 -28.53 -0.57 4.97
N ARG A 117 -28.91 -1.17 6.11
CA ARG A 117 -30.30 -1.39 6.51
C ARG A 117 -31.15 -0.11 6.45
N ALA A 118 -30.58 1.05 6.79
CA ALA A 118 -31.32 2.32 6.73
C ALA A 118 -31.68 2.73 5.28
N VAL A 119 -30.88 2.31 4.31
CA VAL A 119 -31.13 2.52 2.87
C VAL A 119 -32.00 1.39 2.31
N GLU A 120 -31.81 0.16 2.77
CA GLU A 120 -32.64 -1.00 2.40
C GLU A 120 -34.12 -0.78 2.74
N GLU A 121 -34.42 -0.16 3.89
CA GLU A 121 -35.77 0.14 4.36
C GLU A 121 -36.52 1.18 3.51
N LEU A 122 -35.84 1.89 2.61
CA LEU A 122 -36.46 2.87 1.72
C LEU A 122 -37.25 2.20 0.59
N ASN A 123 -38.36 2.81 0.20
CA ASN A 123 -39.08 2.38 -1.00
C ASN A 123 -38.33 2.80 -2.29
N GLU A 124 -38.74 2.24 -3.44
CA GLU A 124 -38.10 2.52 -4.74
C GLU A 124 -38.04 4.02 -5.07
N LEU A 125 -39.10 4.78 -4.76
CA LEU A 125 -39.12 6.22 -5.02
C LEU A 125 -38.08 6.95 -4.16
N GLN A 126 -38.00 6.63 -2.87
CA GLN A 126 -37.03 7.21 -1.96
C GLN A 126 -35.59 6.83 -2.35
N ARG A 127 -35.33 5.58 -2.73
CA ARG A 127 -34.01 5.17 -3.24
C ARG A 127 -33.65 5.89 -4.52
N SER A 128 -34.60 6.08 -5.44
CA SER A 128 -34.35 6.84 -6.67
C SER A 128 -33.99 8.30 -6.42
N GLN A 129 -34.43 8.87 -5.29
CA GLN A 129 -34.06 10.24 -4.88
C GLN A 129 -32.64 10.32 -4.32
N LEU A 130 -32.05 9.22 -3.89
CA LEU A 130 -30.65 9.16 -3.44
C LEU A 130 -29.67 8.97 -4.61
N LEU A 131 -30.15 8.48 -5.75
CA LEU A 131 -29.36 8.23 -6.95
C LEU A 131 -29.17 9.51 -7.77
N VAL A 132 -28.67 10.53 -7.10
CA VAL A 132 -28.27 11.81 -7.68
C VAL A 132 -26.83 12.10 -7.28
N ASP A 133 -26.13 12.89 -8.09
CA ASP A 133 -24.80 13.37 -7.73
C ASP A 133 -24.91 14.20 -6.44
N ALA A 134 -23.85 14.24 -5.64
CA ALA A 134 -23.91 15.10 -4.47
C ALA A 134 -23.93 16.59 -4.85
N GLU A 135 -24.46 17.40 -3.94
CA GLU A 135 -24.67 18.84 -4.11
C GLU A 135 -23.61 19.62 -3.35
N TRP A 136 -23.09 20.71 -3.93
CA TRP A 136 -21.96 21.46 -3.37
C TRP A 136 -22.07 22.97 -3.64
N GLU A 137 -23.27 23.47 -3.92
CA GLU A 137 -23.46 24.89 -4.21
C GLU A 137 -23.02 25.74 -3.02
N GLY A 138 -22.09 26.67 -3.28
CA GLY A 138 -21.51 27.54 -2.27
C GLY A 138 -20.53 26.86 -1.30
N ALA A 139 -20.17 25.59 -1.54
CA ALA A 139 -19.07 24.96 -0.80
C ALA A 139 -17.76 25.72 -1.07
N THR A 140 -16.84 25.70 -0.11
CA THR A 140 -15.54 26.37 -0.22
C THR A 140 -14.39 25.38 -0.19
N PHE A 141 -13.27 25.69 -0.86
CA PHE A 141 -12.06 24.85 -0.89
C PHE A 141 -10.79 25.68 -1.05
N ASP A 142 -9.62 25.12 -0.80
CA ASP A 142 -8.33 25.80 -1.01
C ASP A 142 -7.39 24.96 -1.89
N THR A 143 -6.15 25.43 -2.06
CA THR A 143 -5.14 24.74 -2.86
C THR A 143 -4.61 23.45 -2.22
N GLN A 144 -4.95 23.17 -0.97
CA GLN A 144 -4.58 21.94 -0.27
C GLN A 144 -5.68 20.88 -0.38
N THR A 145 -6.90 21.25 -0.76
CA THR A 145 -7.99 20.32 -1.03
C THR A 145 -7.62 19.37 -2.18
N VAL A 146 -7.65 18.07 -1.90
CA VAL A 146 -7.42 17.01 -2.88
C VAL A 146 -8.78 16.51 -3.37
N TRP A 147 -9.09 16.74 -4.63
CA TRP A 147 -10.33 16.28 -5.26
C TRP A 147 -10.21 14.84 -5.81
N PRO A 148 -11.30 14.06 -5.88
CA PRO A 148 -11.28 12.78 -6.59
C PRO A 148 -11.02 13.03 -8.08
N ASN A 149 -10.03 12.36 -8.66
CA ASN A 149 -9.68 12.31 -10.08
C ASN A 149 -10.00 13.56 -10.93
N ALA A 150 -9.38 14.72 -10.76
CA ALA A 150 -9.53 15.88 -11.67
C ALA A 150 -10.97 16.21 -12.15
N VAL A 151 -12.02 15.84 -11.39
CA VAL A 151 -13.42 16.14 -11.71
C VAL A 151 -13.85 17.41 -11.00
N VAL A 152 -12.99 18.42 -11.02
CA VAL A 152 -13.53 19.79 -11.08
C VAL A 152 -13.95 19.98 -12.53
N ASN A 153 -15.04 19.31 -12.94
CA ASN A 153 -15.66 19.60 -14.23
C ASN A 153 -16.12 21.07 -14.21
N GLU A 154 -16.29 21.69 -15.38
CA GLU A 154 -16.66 23.12 -15.45
C GLU A 154 -17.93 23.46 -14.65
N GLU A 155 -18.82 22.49 -14.44
CA GLU A 155 -20.07 22.63 -13.70
C GLU A 155 -19.83 22.69 -12.19
N MET A 156 -19.03 21.78 -11.64
CA MET A 156 -18.60 21.79 -10.23
C MET A 156 -17.66 22.96 -9.94
N ALA A 157 -16.79 23.33 -10.89
CA ALA A 157 -15.95 24.52 -10.81
C ALA A 157 -16.76 25.82 -10.67
N ALA A 158 -17.96 25.86 -11.27
CA ALA A 158 -18.80 27.05 -11.28
C ALA A 158 -19.62 27.24 -10.00
N THR A 159 -19.78 26.18 -9.19
CA THR A 159 -20.63 26.18 -7.99
C THR A 159 -19.85 26.18 -6.68
N ILE A 160 -18.52 25.98 -6.71
CA ILE A 160 -17.65 25.93 -5.53
C ILE A 160 -16.72 27.14 -5.53
N GLU A 161 -16.55 27.76 -4.36
CA GLU A 161 -15.74 28.97 -4.19
C GLU A 161 -14.33 28.64 -3.66
N LEU A 162 -13.29 29.08 -4.37
CA LEU A 162 -11.92 29.02 -3.86
C LEU A 162 -11.76 30.04 -2.72
N ILE A 163 -11.38 29.58 -1.55
CA ILE A 163 -10.95 30.41 -0.42
C ILE A 163 -9.43 30.54 -0.43
N GLU A 164 -8.94 31.73 -0.08
CA GLU A 164 -7.52 31.88 0.25
C GLU A 164 -7.24 31.01 1.47
N SER A 165 -6.23 30.13 1.36
CA SER A 165 -5.79 29.33 2.51
C SER A 165 -5.54 30.27 3.67
N SER A 166 -5.96 29.88 4.88
CA SER A 166 -5.37 30.44 6.08
C SER A 166 -3.95 29.90 6.16
N ASP A 167 -3.06 30.49 5.36
CA ASP A 167 -1.63 30.28 5.36
C ASP A 167 -1.12 30.64 6.75
N THR A 168 -1.20 29.69 7.66
CA THR A 168 -0.08 29.45 8.56
C THR A 168 0.81 28.53 7.76
N PRO A 169 1.78 29.03 6.97
CA PRO A 169 2.77 28.14 6.42
C PRO A 169 3.40 27.45 7.63
N LEU A 170 3.20 26.14 7.74
CA LEU A 170 4.08 25.29 8.53
C LEU A 170 5.42 25.34 7.80
N THR A 171 6.16 26.43 8.02
CA THR A 171 7.47 26.69 7.40
C THR A 171 8.55 25.72 7.88
N ASP A 172 8.20 24.82 8.79
CA ASP A 172 9.10 23.83 9.34
C ASP A 172 8.81 22.50 8.62
N THR A 173 9.73 22.07 7.77
CA THR A 173 9.65 20.79 7.06
C THR A 173 10.50 19.73 7.75
N ILE A 174 10.12 18.46 7.60
CA ILE A 174 10.94 17.31 7.92
C ILE A 174 11.46 16.74 6.62
N LYS A 175 12.79 16.71 6.45
CA LYS A 175 13.40 16.11 5.27
C LYS A 175 13.43 14.59 5.40
N VAL A 176 12.94 13.89 4.38
CA VAL A 176 13.04 12.43 4.27
C VAL A 176 13.76 12.06 2.98
N GLY A 177 14.62 11.06 3.05
CA GLY A 177 15.35 10.54 1.90
C GLY A 177 14.54 9.44 1.21
N VAL A 178 14.54 9.44 -0.12
CA VAL A 178 14.03 8.33 -0.93
C VAL A 178 15.14 7.87 -1.85
N LEU A 179 15.59 6.63 -1.64
CA LEU A 179 16.76 6.07 -2.32
C LEU A 179 16.40 4.73 -2.99
N HIS A 180 16.10 4.82 -4.27
CA HIS A 180 15.73 3.71 -5.13
C HIS A 180 16.49 3.81 -6.45
N SER A 181 16.63 2.69 -7.17
CA SER A 181 17.12 2.73 -8.54
C SER A 181 16.07 3.40 -9.44
N LEU A 182 16.39 4.57 -9.97
CA LEU A 182 15.61 5.26 -11.01
C LEU A 182 16.22 5.03 -12.40
N SER A 183 17.43 4.49 -12.43
CA SER A 183 18.11 3.99 -13.62
C SER A 183 18.74 2.61 -13.39
N GLY A 184 19.11 1.95 -14.49
CA GLY A 184 19.71 0.61 -14.47
C GLY A 184 18.67 -0.53 -14.45
N PRO A 185 19.15 -1.80 -14.39
CA PRO A 185 18.29 -2.98 -14.55
C PRO A 185 17.15 -3.12 -13.54
N MET A 186 17.26 -2.50 -12.36
CA MET A 186 16.22 -2.57 -11.32
C MET A 186 15.25 -1.40 -11.33
N ALA A 187 15.40 -0.45 -12.26
CA ALA A 187 14.54 0.73 -12.32
C ALA A 187 13.06 0.40 -12.47
N ILE A 188 12.69 -0.66 -13.19
CA ILE A 188 11.28 -1.05 -13.37
C ILE A 188 10.63 -1.35 -12.01
N SER A 189 11.27 -2.19 -11.19
CA SER A 189 10.73 -2.60 -9.89
C SER A 189 10.83 -1.48 -8.85
N GLU A 190 11.95 -0.76 -8.84
CA GLU A 190 12.24 0.24 -7.80
C GLU A 190 11.55 1.59 -8.03
N VAL A 191 11.25 1.98 -9.27
CA VAL A 191 10.40 3.15 -9.54
C VAL A 191 9.01 2.95 -8.96
N ALA A 192 8.46 1.73 -9.06
CA ALA A 192 7.13 1.46 -8.55
C ALA A 192 7.07 1.56 -7.01
N ALA A 193 8.10 1.08 -6.30
CA ALA A 193 8.23 1.25 -4.85
C ALA A 193 8.43 2.72 -4.46
N ARG A 194 9.26 3.47 -5.21
CA ARG A 194 9.45 4.91 -5.01
C ARG A 194 8.14 5.68 -5.16
N ASP A 195 7.34 5.35 -6.17
CA ASP A 195 6.03 5.96 -6.41
C ASP A 195 5.09 5.69 -5.21
N ALA A 196 5.11 4.49 -4.62
CA ALA A 196 4.31 4.17 -3.45
C ALA A 196 4.75 4.93 -2.18
N THR A 197 6.06 5.13 -2.00
CA THR A 197 6.60 6.01 -0.95
C THR A 197 6.10 7.45 -1.12
N PHE A 198 6.06 7.97 -2.35
CA PHE A 198 5.55 9.31 -2.63
C PHE A 198 4.05 9.43 -2.37
N LEU A 199 3.27 8.40 -2.72
CA LEU A 199 1.85 8.36 -2.41
C LEU A 199 1.61 8.53 -0.90
N ALA A 200 2.27 7.69 -0.09
CA ALA A 200 2.13 7.77 1.37
C ALA A 200 2.57 9.12 1.94
N VAL A 201 3.69 9.68 1.45
CA VAL A 201 4.14 11.02 1.88
C VAL A 201 3.13 12.11 1.50
N ASN A 202 2.56 12.07 0.31
CA ASN A 202 1.56 13.04 -0.13
C ASN A 202 0.28 12.95 0.71
N GLU A 203 -0.16 11.73 1.02
CA GLU A 203 -1.32 11.51 1.88
C GLU A 203 -1.08 11.97 3.32
N LEU A 204 0.12 11.75 3.88
CA LEU A 204 0.50 12.28 5.19
C LEU A 204 0.58 13.81 5.18
N ASN A 205 1.18 14.41 4.15
CA ASN A 205 1.28 15.87 4.03
C ASN A 205 -0.10 16.54 3.93
N ALA A 206 -1.02 15.93 3.17
CA ALA A 206 -2.41 16.35 3.13
C ALA A 206 -3.10 16.25 4.51
N ASP A 207 -2.60 15.37 5.38
CA ASP A 207 -3.11 15.09 6.73
C ASP A 207 -2.32 15.83 7.84
N GLY A 208 -1.63 16.92 7.49
CA GLY A 208 -0.86 17.73 8.45
C GLY A 208 0.60 17.31 8.65
N GLY A 209 1.04 16.23 8.00
CA GLY A 209 2.42 15.77 7.93
C GLY A 209 2.81 14.89 9.12
N VAL A 210 4.02 15.10 9.65
CA VAL A 210 4.56 14.36 10.81
C VAL A 210 4.97 15.38 11.86
N LEU A 211 4.53 15.19 13.10
CA LEU A 211 4.69 16.10 14.23
C LEU A 211 4.16 17.50 13.91
N GLY A 212 3.08 17.55 13.12
CA GLY A 212 2.50 18.78 12.59
C GLY A 212 3.43 19.54 11.62
N LYS A 213 4.37 18.85 10.96
CA LYS A 213 5.30 19.43 9.98
C LYS A 213 5.19 18.72 8.65
N GLN A 214 5.27 19.48 7.56
CA GLN A 214 5.25 18.94 6.21
C GLN A 214 6.52 18.15 5.91
N ILE A 215 6.39 17.04 5.21
CA ILE A 215 7.48 16.19 4.75
C ILE A 215 8.04 16.76 3.44
N GLU A 216 9.33 17.06 3.41
CA GLU A 216 10.09 17.42 2.22
C GLU A 216 10.89 16.20 1.74
N VAL A 217 10.59 15.70 0.54
CA VAL A 217 11.26 14.51 0.00
C VAL A 217 12.51 14.89 -0.77
N ILE A 218 13.64 14.27 -0.42
CA ILE A 218 14.91 14.36 -1.14
C ILE A 218 15.21 13.02 -1.80
N VAL A 219 15.32 13.04 -3.12
CA VAL A 219 15.40 11.83 -3.95
C VAL A 219 16.81 11.64 -4.46
N GLU A 220 17.33 10.43 -4.34
CA GLU A 220 18.59 10.03 -4.97
C GLU A 220 18.40 8.74 -5.79
N ASP A 221 19.09 8.68 -6.93
CA ASP A 221 19.10 7.50 -7.81
C ASP A 221 20.21 6.54 -7.40
N GLY A 222 19.83 5.33 -7.00
CA GLY A 222 20.76 4.24 -6.68
C GLY A 222 21.39 3.55 -7.89
N ALA A 223 20.91 3.83 -9.11
CA ALA A 223 21.43 3.35 -10.39
C ALA A 223 21.68 1.83 -10.47
N SER A 224 20.96 1.03 -9.67
CA SER A 224 21.16 -0.41 -9.49
C SER A 224 22.58 -0.82 -9.02
N SER A 225 23.39 0.10 -8.49
CA SER A 225 24.80 -0.12 -8.09
C SER A 225 24.98 -0.02 -6.57
N PRO A 226 25.51 -1.07 -5.92
CA PRO A 226 25.76 -1.03 -4.47
C PRO A 226 26.65 0.15 -4.04
N GLU A 227 27.66 0.50 -4.84
CA GLU A 227 28.55 1.62 -4.58
C GLU A 227 27.81 2.96 -4.62
N VAL A 228 26.93 3.15 -5.61
CA VAL A 228 26.10 4.37 -5.73
C VAL A 228 25.11 4.45 -4.58
N PHE A 229 24.42 3.35 -4.22
CA PHE A 229 23.54 3.31 -3.06
C PHE A 229 24.26 3.75 -1.77
N ALA A 230 25.48 3.26 -1.53
CA ALA A 230 26.28 3.67 -0.39
C ALA A 230 26.64 5.18 -0.44
N GLU A 231 27.12 5.67 -1.58
CA GLU A 231 27.44 7.10 -1.75
C GLU A 231 26.21 7.99 -1.47
N LYS A 232 25.05 7.63 -2.03
CA LYS A 232 23.81 8.39 -1.90
C LYS A 232 23.20 8.32 -0.52
N ALA A 233 23.26 7.17 0.15
CA ALA A 233 22.84 7.05 1.54
C ALA A 233 23.65 7.98 2.45
N ARG A 234 24.97 8.05 2.26
CA ARG A 234 25.83 8.97 3.03
C ARG A 234 25.48 10.43 2.76
N LYS A 235 25.31 10.82 1.49
CA LYS A 235 24.89 12.19 1.12
C LYS A 235 23.59 12.59 1.82
N LEU A 236 22.57 11.73 1.74
CA LEU A 236 21.27 11.98 2.36
C LEU A 236 21.37 12.20 3.87
N LEU A 237 22.22 11.43 4.57
CA LEU A 237 22.39 11.54 6.02
C LEU A 237 23.30 12.72 6.45
N GLU A 238 24.44 12.93 5.78
CA GLU A 238 25.43 13.93 6.21
C GLU A 238 25.15 15.33 5.65
N GLU A 239 24.81 15.43 4.37
CA GLU A 239 24.64 16.70 3.66
C GLU A 239 23.20 17.20 3.73
N ASP A 240 22.25 16.33 3.35
CA ASP A 240 20.84 16.69 3.30
C ASP A 240 20.16 16.63 4.67
N LYS A 241 20.74 15.86 5.60
CA LYS A 241 20.31 15.68 6.99
C LYS A 241 18.86 15.22 7.08
N VAL A 242 18.52 14.20 6.27
CA VAL A 242 17.20 13.59 6.31
C VAL A 242 16.99 12.85 7.64
N ALA A 243 15.75 12.86 8.14
CA ALA A 243 15.36 12.16 9.35
C ALA A 243 15.35 10.64 9.20
N VAL A 244 15.03 10.16 8.00
CA VAL A 244 14.89 8.75 7.64
C VAL A 244 15.10 8.59 6.14
N ILE A 245 15.52 7.41 5.71
CA ILE A 245 15.59 7.02 4.31
C ILE A 245 14.62 5.86 4.06
N PHE A 246 13.78 5.98 3.04
CA PHE A 246 12.95 4.90 2.50
C PHE A 246 13.58 4.42 1.21
N GLY A 247 13.96 3.14 1.13
CA GLY A 247 14.72 2.73 -0.05
C GLY A 247 15.36 1.35 -0.04
N GLY A 248 15.99 1.04 -1.16
CA GLY A 248 16.69 -0.20 -1.42
C GLY A 248 15.82 -1.32 -1.98
N TRP A 249 16.48 -2.29 -2.62
CA TRP A 249 15.80 -3.46 -3.20
C TRP A 249 16.64 -4.74 -3.20
N ARG A 250 17.86 -4.68 -3.74
CA ARG A 250 18.76 -5.84 -3.74
C ARG A 250 19.58 -5.92 -2.44
N SER A 251 19.81 -7.14 -1.96
CA SER A 251 20.58 -7.39 -0.74
C SER A 251 22.02 -6.84 -0.81
N ASP A 252 22.64 -6.80 -1.98
CA ASP A 252 23.99 -6.24 -2.15
C ASP A 252 24.02 -4.71 -1.96
N SER A 253 23.04 -3.99 -2.50
CA SER A 253 22.84 -2.56 -2.22
C SER A 253 22.58 -2.31 -0.74
N ARG A 254 21.71 -3.10 -0.10
CA ARG A 254 21.44 -3.02 1.33
C ARG A 254 22.71 -3.22 2.17
N ASN A 255 23.49 -4.24 1.84
CA ASN A 255 24.75 -4.54 2.53
C ASN A 255 25.79 -3.43 2.36
N ALA A 256 25.82 -2.76 1.20
CA ALA A 256 26.71 -1.62 0.99
C ALA A 256 26.28 -0.38 1.78
N MET A 257 24.98 -0.17 1.96
CA MET A 257 24.43 0.93 2.77
C MET A 257 24.54 0.69 4.28
N LEU A 258 24.38 -0.56 4.75
CA LEU A 258 24.37 -0.93 6.17
C LEU A 258 25.46 -0.24 7.02
N PRO A 259 26.76 -0.31 6.68
CA PRO A 259 27.79 0.31 7.53
C PRO A 259 27.64 1.83 7.65
N ILE A 260 27.05 2.51 6.66
CA ILE A 260 26.81 3.95 6.69
C ILE A 260 25.68 4.29 7.68
N PHE A 261 24.59 3.51 7.65
CA PHE A 261 23.49 3.69 8.59
C PHE A 261 23.93 3.46 10.05
N GLU A 262 24.78 2.46 10.30
CA GLU A 262 25.34 2.22 11.63
C GLU A 262 26.37 3.27 12.05
N GLU A 263 27.24 3.71 11.14
CA GLU A 263 28.27 4.74 11.42
C GLU A 263 27.63 6.10 11.75
N LEU A 264 26.62 6.50 10.99
CA LEU A 264 25.99 7.83 11.08
C LEU A 264 24.74 7.85 11.96
N ASN A 265 24.39 6.70 12.54
CA ASN A 265 23.13 6.48 13.26
C ASN A 265 21.90 6.94 12.45
N GLY A 266 21.87 6.60 11.16
CA GLY A 266 20.73 6.87 10.29
C GLY A 266 19.61 5.85 10.48
N LEU A 267 18.47 6.06 9.84
CA LEU A 267 17.35 5.11 9.84
C LEU A 267 16.95 4.74 8.42
N LEU A 268 16.88 3.44 8.12
CA LEU A 268 16.43 2.90 6.84
C LEU A 268 15.15 2.09 7.03
N PHE A 269 14.12 2.39 6.24
CA PHE A 269 12.98 1.48 6.03
C PHE A 269 13.16 0.80 4.68
N TYR A 270 13.42 -0.51 4.74
CA TYR A 270 13.79 -1.36 3.61
C TYR A 270 12.59 -2.20 3.15
N PRO A 271 11.99 -1.93 1.97
CA PRO A 271 10.72 -2.52 1.56
C PRO A 271 10.84 -3.91 0.91
N ALA A 272 12.04 -4.32 0.51
CA ALA A 272 12.21 -5.53 -0.28
C ALA A 272 12.43 -6.79 0.57
N PRO A 273 12.12 -7.99 0.02
CA PRO A 273 12.37 -9.25 0.71
C PRO A 273 13.85 -9.43 1.04
N THR A 274 14.12 -10.18 2.11
CA THR A 274 15.49 -10.52 2.50
C THR A 274 15.71 -12.02 2.57
N GLU A 275 16.98 -12.40 2.48
CA GLU A 275 17.45 -13.74 2.77
C GLU A 275 17.45 -14.09 4.27
N GLY A 276 17.17 -13.12 5.14
CA GLY A 276 17.31 -13.26 6.59
C GLY A 276 18.74 -13.11 7.09
N PHE A 277 18.97 -13.56 8.33
CA PHE A 277 20.30 -13.66 8.97
C PHE A 277 21.09 -12.36 9.14
N GLN A 278 20.45 -11.21 8.93
CA GLN A 278 21.01 -9.89 9.19
C GLN A 278 20.06 -9.11 10.08
N GLN A 279 20.64 -8.39 11.03
CA GLN A 279 19.92 -7.53 11.95
C GLN A 279 20.74 -6.25 12.09
N SER A 280 20.06 -5.10 12.08
CA SER A 280 20.67 -3.83 12.41
C SER A 280 19.67 -2.98 13.18
N PRO A 281 20.07 -2.32 14.27
CA PRO A 281 19.19 -1.38 14.97
C PRO A 281 18.73 -0.21 14.09
N ASN A 282 19.43 0.05 12.97
CA ASN A 282 19.21 1.17 12.08
C ASN A 282 18.41 0.80 10.81
N ILE A 283 18.04 -0.48 10.63
CA ILE A 283 17.29 -0.94 9.44
C ILE A 283 16.01 -1.65 9.87
N PHE A 284 14.90 -1.15 9.34
CA PHE A 284 13.56 -1.69 9.50
C PHE A 284 13.24 -2.51 8.25
N TYR A 285 13.17 -3.82 8.43
CA TYR A 285 12.90 -4.76 7.35
C TYR A 285 11.39 -4.92 7.16
N MET A 286 10.86 -4.24 6.15
CA MET A 286 9.42 -4.22 5.85
C MET A 286 9.00 -5.36 4.92
N GLY A 287 9.93 -5.87 4.10
CA GLY A 287 9.69 -7.02 3.25
C GLY A 287 9.83 -8.35 4.00
N GLN A 288 9.14 -9.38 3.50
CA GLN A 288 9.20 -10.74 4.06
C GLN A 288 10.62 -11.33 4.04
N ASP A 289 10.96 -12.09 5.07
CA ASP A 289 12.10 -12.99 5.09
C ASP A 289 11.83 -14.24 4.21
N ALA A 290 12.89 -14.83 3.67
CA ALA A 290 12.81 -16.01 2.81
C ALA A 290 12.01 -17.17 3.45
N SER A 291 12.15 -17.42 4.75
CA SER A 291 11.40 -18.47 5.45
C SER A 291 9.90 -18.22 5.49
N GLN A 292 9.47 -16.95 5.65
CA GLN A 292 8.06 -16.55 5.68
C GLN A 292 7.37 -16.80 4.33
N GLN A 293 8.12 -16.73 3.23
CA GLN A 293 7.60 -16.99 1.89
C GLN A 293 7.70 -18.47 1.48
N ILE A 294 8.82 -19.11 1.78
CA ILE A 294 9.18 -20.42 1.24
C ILE A 294 8.51 -21.55 1.99
N ILE A 295 8.50 -21.51 3.33
CA ILE A 295 7.95 -22.61 4.13
C ILE A 295 6.46 -22.82 3.81
N PRO A 296 5.60 -21.79 3.79
CA PRO A 296 4.20 -21.96 3.40
C PRO A 296 4.04 -22.45 1.96
N ALA A 297 4.87 -21.97 1.04
CA ALA A 297 4.80 -22.35 -0.37
C ALA A 297 5.15 -23.84 -0.59
N VAL A 298 6.19 -24.35 0.07
CA VAL A 298 6.57 -25.76 -0.01
C VAL A 298 5.52 -26.64 0.66
N ASN A 299 4.97 -26.22 1.81
CA ASN A 299 3.86 -26.92 2.46
C ASN A 299 2.64 -27.03 1.54
N TYR A 300 2.28 -25.93 0.87
CA TYR A 300 1.17 -25.92 -0.07
C TYR A 300 1.39 -26.91 -1.22
N LEU A 301 2.58 -26.94 -1.83
CA LEU A 301 2.89 -27.91 -2.91
C LEU A 301 2.75 -29.35 -2.43
N TYR A 302 3.25 -29.65 -1.23
CA TYR A 302 3.11 -30.97 -0.61
C TYR A 302 1.64 -31.35 -0.39
N GLU A 303 0.82 -30.42 0.13
CA GLU A 303 -0.61 -30.63 0.35
C GLU A 303 -1.38 -30.86 -0.96
N GLN A 304 -0.92 -30.26 -2.07
CA GLN A 304 -1.44 -30.54 -3.42
C GLN A 304 -0.97 -31.88 -3.99
N GLY A 305 -0.10 -32.61 -3.29
CA GLY A 305 0.41 -33.92 -3.68
C GLY A 305 1.64 -33.88 -4.60
N PHE A 306 2.26 -32.71 -4.79
CA PHE A 306 3.50 -32.60 -5.55
C PHE A 306 4.68 -32.97 -4.65
N VAL A 307 5.32 -34.12 -4.91
CA VAL A 307 6.35 -34.66 -4.01
C VAL A 307 7.72 -34.81 -4.67
N ASN A 308 7.82 -34.80 -6.00
CA ASN A 308 9.06 -34.80 -6.76
C ASN A 308 9.26 -33.44 -7.41
N VAL A 309 10.13 -32.60 -6.87
CA VAL A 309 10.27 -31.21 -7.34
C VAL A 309 11.65 -30.92 -7.92
N LEU A 310 11.68 -30.08 -8.95
CA LEU A 310 12.91 -29.53 -9.54
C LEU A 310 13.10 -28.09 -9.04
N LEU A 311 14.31 -27.75 -8.62
CA LEU A 311 14.65 -26.37 -8.21
C LEU A 311 15.40 -25.65 -9.33
N ILE A 312 14.98 -24.43 -9.64
CA ILE A 312 15.65 -23.55 -10.60
C ILE A 312 15.80 -22.16 -9.98
N GLY A 313 17.01 -21.61 -9.97
CA GLY A 313 17.28 -20.31 -9.35
C GLY A 313 18.34 -19.48 -10.06
N SER A 314 18.37 -18.18 -9.79
CA SER A 314 19.45 -17.30 -10.26
C SER A 314 20.72 -17.49 -9.42
N GLU A 315 21.90 -17.27 -10.00
CA GLU A 315 23.21 -17.33 -9.31
C GLU A 315 23.46 -16.13 -8.37
N PHE A 316 22.69 -16.03 -7.29
CA PHE A 316 22.89 -15.02 -6.23
C PHE A 316 22.44 -15.52 -4.85
N ALA A 317 22.70 -14.72 -3.81
CA ALA A 317 22.56 -15.13 -2.41
C ALA A 317 21.14 -15.59 -2.06
N TYR A 318 20.10 -14.88 -2.53
CA TYR A 318 18.73 -15.21 -2.19
C TYR A 318 18.33 -16.61 -2.69
N SER A 319 18.53 -16.95 -3.96
CA SER A 319 18.18 -18.30 -4.49
C SER A 319 18.89 -19.42 -3.73
N ARG A 320 20.15 -19.19 -3.34
CA ARG A 320 20.94 -20.16 -2.58
C ARG A 320 20.32 -20.41 -1.21
N THR A 321 19.98 -19.34 -0.49
CA THR A 321 19.29 -19.43 0.80
C THR A 321 17.92 -20.07 0.64
N ALA A 322 17.17 -19.67 -0.39
CA ALA A 322 15.86 -20.20 -0.68
C ALA A 322 15.88 -21.72 -0.90
N HIS A 323 16.78 -22.20 -1.78
CA HIS A 323 16.96 -23.63 -2.02
C HIS A 323 17.43 -24.38 -0.78
N ALA A 324 18.25 -23.77 0.08
CA ALA A 324 18.64 -24.38 1.35
C ALA A 324 17.43 -24.60 2.28
N ILE A 325 16.55 -23.60 2.42
CA ILE A 325 15.30 -23.71 3.18
C ILE A 325 14.38 -24.77 2.56
N ILE A 326 14.19 -24.73 1.23
CA ILE A 326 13.36 -25.70 0.49
C ILE A 326 13.86 -27.13 0.74
N LYS A 327 15.18 -27.37 0.67
CA LYS A 327 15.75 -28.71 0.90
C LYS A 327 15.50 -29.23 2.31
N VAL A 328 15.58 -28.38 3.32
CA VAL A 328 15.25 -28.75 4.70
C VAL A 328 13.75 -29.09 4.81
N GLN A 329 12.88 -28.18 4.36
CA GLN A 329 11.43 -28.36 4.42
C GLN A 329 10.97 -29.61 3.65
N ALA A 330 11.49 -29.81 2.44
CA ALA A 330 11.20 -30.98 1.61
C ALA A 330 11.59 -32.29 2.31
N SER A 331 12.74 -32.32 2.99
CA SER A 331 13.18 -33.50 3.75
C SER A 331 12.26 -33.83 4.92
N GLU A 332 11.70 -32.83 5.59
CA GLU A 332 10.76 -33.03 6.71
C GLU A 332 9.40 -33.54 6.23
N LEU A 333 8.94 -33.09 5.06
CA LEU A 333 7.68 -33.49 4.44
C LEU A 333 7.78 -34.83 3.68
N GLY A 334 8.99 -35.34 3.45
CA GLY A 334 9.22 -36.54 2.63
C GLY A 334 9.12 -36.29 1.12
N MET A 335 9.32 -35.04 0.68
CA MET A 335 9.47 -34.68 -0.73
C MET A 335 10.88 -35.00 -1.23
N THR A 336 11.00 -35.27 -2.53
CA THR A 336 12.25 -35.53 -3.23
C THR A 336 12.62 -34.36 -4.13
N ILE A 337 13.81 -33.80 -3.92
CA ILE A 337 14.41 -32.85 -4.87
C ILE A 337 15.09 -33.65 -5.97
N ILE A 338 14.52 -33.66 -7.17
CA ILE A 338 15.03 -34.48 -8.29
C ILE A 338 16.19 -33.81 -9.05
N GLY A 339 16.36 -32.50 -8.84
CA GLY A 339 17.43 -31.72 -9.44
C GLY A 339 17.47 -30.29 -8.89
N GLU A 340 18.62 -29.65 -9.06
CA GLU A 340 18.85 -28.26 -8.67
C GLU A 340 19.71 -27.59 -9.75
N LEU A 341 19.18 -26.53 -10.37
CA LEU A 341 19.85 -25.74 -11.39
C LEU A 341 20.02 -24.30 -10.92
N TYR A 342 21.20 -23.74 -11.17
CA TYR A 342 21.44 -22.31 -11.05
C TYR A 342 21.84 -21.73 -12.41
N LEU A 343 21.31 -20.56 -12.71
CA LEU A 343 21.55 -19.84 -13.96
C LEU A 343 22.01 -18.41 -13.68
N PRO A 344 22.94 -17.87 -14.49
CA PRO A 344 23.29 -16.45 -14.41
C PRO A 344 22.06 -15.55 -14.56
N LEU A 345 22.07 -14.38 -13.94
CA LEU A 345 21.04 -13.36 -14.19
C LEU A 345 21.02 -12.98 -15.67
N GLY A 346 19.83 -12.91 -16.27
CA GLY A 346 19.67 -12.64 -17.71
C GLY A 346 19.88 -13.85 -18.61
N ALA A 347 20.00 -15.07 -18.07
CA ALA A 347 19.99 -16.28 -18.87
C ALA A 347 18.67 -16.42 -19.64
N THR A 348 18.77 -16.67 -20.95
CA THR A 348 17.63 -16.83 -21.87
C THR A 348 17.58 -18.19 -22.55
N GLU A 349 18.57 -19.06 -22.34
CA GLU A 349 18.70 -20.34 -23.04
C GLU A 349 18.24 -21.51 -22.15
N PHE A 350 17.03 -22.04 -22.40
CA PHE A 350 16.45 -23.12 -21.60
C PHE A 350 16.21 -24.42 -22.39
N GLY A 351 16.66 -24.52 -23.64
CA GLY A 351 16.39 -25.69 -24.51
C GLY A 351 16.84 -27.04 -23.90
N SER A 352 18.04 -27.08 -23.30
CA SER A 352 18.54 -28.31 -22.64
C SER A 352 17.74 -28.70 -21.40
N LEU A 353 17.15 -27.72 -20.71
CA LEU A 353 16.21 -27.97 -19.62
C LEU A 353 14.90 -28.53 -20.16
N MET A 354 14.35 -27.98 -21.26
CA MET A 354 13.13 -28.50 -21.87
C MET A 354 13.27 -29.95 -22.32
N GLU A 355 14.42 -30.33 -22.88
CA GLU A 355 14.73 -31.73 -23.22
C GLU A 355 14.74 -32.64 -21.97
N GLN A 356 15.33 -32.17 -20.87
CA GLN A 356 15.35 -32.91 -19.60
C GLN A 356 13.94 -33.07 -19.01
N LEU A 357 13.12 -32.01 -19.03
CA LEU A 357 11.74 -32.03 -18.55
C LEU A 357 10.88 -33.01 -19.36
N ARG A 358 11.08 -33.11 -20.68
CA ARG A 358 10.38 -34.11 -21.52
C ARG A 358 10.80 -35.55 -21.19
N ALA A 359 12.07 -35.75 -20.84
CA ALA A 359 12.60 -37.09 -20.54
C ALA A 359 12.21 -37.59 -19.14
N SER A 360 12.16 -36.69 -18.16
CA SER A 360 11.88 -37.01 -16.76
C SER A 360 11.20 -35.83 -16.05
N PRO A 361 9.88 -35.65 -16.24
CA PRO A 361 9.16 -34.51 -15.67
C PRO A 361 9.09 -34.62 -14.13
N PRO A 362 9.35 -33.54 -13.38
CA PRO A 362 8.98 -33.45 -11.98
C PRO A 362 7.45 -33.32 -11.83
N ASP A 363 6.96 -33.47 -10.61
CA ASP A 363 5.58 -33.13 -10.25
C ASP A 363 5.36 -31.61 -10.28
N ALA A 364 6.38 -30.82 -9.90
CA ALA A 364 6.36 -29.36 -9.96
C ALA A 364 7.78 -28.77 -10.06
N ILE A 365 7.87 -27.53 -10.53
CA ILE A 365 9.11 -26.72 -10.48
C ILE A 365 8.96 -25.65 -9.40
N ILE A 366 10.00 -25.46 -8.58
CA ILE A 366 10.13 -24.29 -7.71
C ILE A 366 11.14 -23.32 -8.35
N ASN A 367 10.62 -22.16 -8.77
CA ASN A 367 11.36 -21.11 -9.46
C ASN A 367 11.75 -19.98 -8.49
N THR A 368 13.06 -19.79 -8.33
CA THR A 368 13.68 -18.67 -7.60
C THR A 368 14.54 -17.80 -8.53
N MET A 369 14.29 -17.85 -9.84
CA MET A 369 14.95 -16.97 -10.83
C MET A 369 14.34 -15.57 -10.84
N TYR A 370 15.15 -14.54 -11.11
CA TYR A 370 14.73 -13.14 -11.14
C TYR A 370 14.99 -12.47 -12.49
N GLY A 371 14.26 -11.38 -12.74
CA GLY A 371 14.44 -10.50 -13.90
C GLY A 371 14.04 -11.16 -15.22
N GLU A 372 14.71 -10.75 -16.30
CA GLU A 372 14.38 -11.14 -17.68
C GLU A 372 14.43 -12.66 -17.93
N SER A 373 15.16 -13.42 -17.10
CA SER A 373 15.17 -14.88 -17.17
C SER A 373 13.79 -15.50 -17.00
N ASN A 374 12.90 -14.88 -16.22
CA ASN A 374 11.52 -15.36 -16.10
C ASN A 374 10.76 -15.28 -17.43
N ILE A 375 10.96 -14.22 -18.22
CA ILE A 375 10.31 -14.02 -19.52
C ILE A 375 10.66 -15.18 -20.45
N ALA A 376 11.96 -15.40 -20.65
CA ALA A 376 12.45 -16.45 -21.54
C ALA A 376 12.07 -17.86 -21.05
N PHE A 377 12.07 -18.10 -19.73
CA PHE A 377 11.72 -19.39 -19.15
C PHE A 377 10.25 -19.76 -19.38
N PHE A 378 9.31 -18.88 -19.03
CA PHE A 378 7.88 -19.15 -19.16
C PHE A 378 7.45 -19.23 -20.63
N GLN A 379 8.01 -18.40 -21.51
CA GLN A 379 7.76 -18.50 -22.95
C GLN A 379 8.25 -19.84 -23.53
N GLN A 380 9.47 -20.28 -23.17
CA GLN A 380 10.00 -21.56 -23.65
C GLN A 380 9.31 -22.78 -23.04
N LEU A 381 8.80 -22.69 -21.80
CA LEU A 381 7.91 -23.73 -21.25
C LEU A 381 6.66 -23.89 -22.11
N ALA A 382 5.99 -22.79 -22.42
CA ALA A 382 4.79 -22.80 -23.24
C ALA A 382 5.05 -23.30 -24.66
N ASP A 383 6.14 -22.84 -25.30
CA ASP A 383 6.59 -23.33 -26.62
C ASP A 383 6.92 -24.83 -26.61
N ALA A 384 7.29 -25.36 -25.45
CA ALA A 384 7.54 -26.78 -25.24
C ALA A 384 6.29 -27.60 -24.85
N ASP A 385 5.10 -26.99 -24.90
CA ASP A 385 3.80 -27.56 -24.51
C ASP A 385 3.67 -27.87 -22.99
N PHE A 386 4.50 -27.24 -22.16
CA PHE A 386 4.33 -27.28 -20.71
C PHE A 386 3.39 -26.16 -20.25
N THR A 387 2.41 -26.54 -19.44
CA THR A 387 1.42 -25.63 -18.86
C THR A 387 1.25 -25.95 -17.38
N ALA A 388 0.64 -25.06 -16.62
CA ALA A 388 0.33 -25.34 -15.21
C ALA A 388 -0.46 -26.64 -14.97
N SER A 389 -1.21 -27.13 -15.97
CA SER A 389 -1.99 -28.37 -15.86
C SER A 389 -1.15 -29.65 -15.93
N ASN A 390 0.05 -29.61 -16.51
CA ASN A 390 0.91 -30.77 -16.68
C ASN A 390 2.28 -30.62 -16.00
N LEU A 391 2.70 -29.39 -15.74
CA LEU A 391 3.94 -29.05 -15.07
C LEU A 391 3.77 -27.70 -14.34
N PRO A 392 3.12 -27.70 -13.16
CA PRO A 392 2.97 -26.48 -12.37
C PRO A 392 4.34 -25.92 -11.96
N VAL A 393 4.42 -24.60 -12.00
CA VAL A 393 5.59 -23.84 -11.54
C VAL A 393 5.13 -22.99 -10.38
N LEU A 394 5.82 -23.08 -9.25
CA LEU A 394 5.68 -22.16 -8.13
C LEU A 394 6.85 -21.18 -8.15
N SER A 395 6.55 -19.89 -8.28
CA SER A 395 7.57 -18.82 -8.30
C SER A 395 7.61 -18.05 -6.99
N THR A 396 8.80 -17.68 -6.54
CA THR A 396 8.99 -16.75 -5.39
C THR A 396 9.33 -15.32 -5.82
N SER A 397 9.33 -15.07 -7.13
CA SER A 397 9.95 -13.91 -7.77
C SER A 397 9.09 -13.25 -8.85
N VAL A 398 8.04 -13.92 -9.33
CA VAL A 398 7.09 -13.35 -10.29
C VAL A 398 6.00 -12.65 -9.50
N ALA A 399 5.98 -11.32 -9.57
CA ALA A 399 4.90 -10.48 -9.06
C ALA A 399 4.12 -9.86 -10.23
N GLU A 400 3.20 -8.95 -9.92
CA GLU A 400 2.27 -8.38 -10.90
C GLU A 400 2.98 -7.63 -12.04
N GLU A 401 4.10 -6.96 -11.77
CA GLU A 401 4.92 -6.33 -12.83
C GLU A 401 5.54 -7.38 -13.76
N GLU A 402 6.09 -8.47 -13.21
CA GLU A 402 6.63 -9.56 -14.04
C GLU A 402 5.53 -10.25 -14.86
N VAL A 403 4.32 -10.45 -14.32
CA VAL A 403 3.19 -11.01 -15.09
C VAL A 403 2.91 -10.19 -16.34
N ARG A 404 2.96 -8.84 -16.24
CA ARG A 404 2.74 -7.95 -17.39
C ARG A 404 3.82 -8.10 -18.45
N VAL A 405 5.08 -8.22 -18.03
CA VAL A 405 6.23 -8.28 -18.94
C VAL A 405 6.39 -9.67 -19.56
N ILE A 406 6.13 -10.74 -18.80
CA ILE A 406 6.17 -12.13 -19.31
C ILE A 406 5.05 -12.36 -20.33
N GLY A 407 3.85 -11.85 -20.04
CA GLY A 407 2.61 -12.09 -20.77
C GLY A 407 1.70 -13.05 -20.00
N PRO A 408 0.45 -12.63 -19.66
CA PRO A 408 -0.43 -13.42 -18.79
C PRO A 408 -0.77 -14.81 -19.35
N GLU A 409 -0.78 -14.97 -20.68
CA GLU A 409 -1.02 -16.23 -21.36
C GLU A 409 0.05 -17.30 -21.06
N PHE A 410 1.28 -16.90 -20.72
CA PHE A 410 2.38 -17.81 -20.43
C PHE A 410 2.45 -18.24 -18.96
N VAL A 411 1.73 -17.55 -18.08
CA VAL A 411 1.77 -17.79 -16.62
C VAL A 411 0.41 -18.19 -16.05
N ILE A 412 -0.64 -18.24 -16.87
CA ILE A 412 -1.98 -18.63 -16.43
C ILE A 412 -1.99 -20.00 -15.75
N GLY A 413 -2.53 -20.05 -14.53
CA GLY A 413 -2.62 -21.27 -13.71
C GLY A 413 -1.35 -21.65 -12.95
N HIS A 414 -0.20 -21.03 -13.24
CA HIS A 414 1.02 -21.21 -12.43
C HIS A 414 0.85 -20.53 -11.07
N LEU A 415 1.69 -20.92 -10.11
CA LEU A 415 1.61 -20.47 -8.73
C LEU A 415 2.67 -19.41 -8.45
N THR A 416 2.35 -18.44 -7.61
CA THR A 416 3.32 -17.51 -7.03
C THR A 416 2.99 -17.28 -5.56
N THR A 417 3.99 -16.92 -4.77
CA THR A 417 3.86 -16.71 -3.32
C THR A 417 4.41 -15.36 -2.94
N TRP A 418 3.61 -14.56 -2.25
CA TRP A 418 3.96 -13.25 -1.70
C TRP A 418 3.08 -12.99 -0.47
N ASN A 419 3.56 -12.17 0.48
CA ASN A 419 2.74 -11.70 1.62
C ASN A 419 1.60 -10.76 1.19
N TYR A 420 1.63 -10.26 -0.05
CA TYR A 420 0.63 -9.35 -0.59
C TYR A 420 0.39 -9.61 -2.07
N PHE A 421 -0.87 -9.43 -2.48
CA PHE A 421 -1.30 -9.31 -3.88
C PHE A 421 -2.25 -8.13 -4.00
N GLN A 422 -2.18 -7.39 -5.11
CA GLN A 422 -3.09 -6.26 -5.34
C GLN A 422 -4.57 -6.64 -5.34
N THR A 423 -4.89 -7.93 -5.50
CA THR A 423 -6.24 -8.49 -5.55
C THR A 423 -6.81 -8.86 -4.18
N LEU A 424 -6.07 -8.62 -3.09
CA LEU A 424 -6.57 -8.84 -1.74
C LEU A 424 -7.87 -8.07 -1.49
N GLN A 425 -8.83 -8.72 -0.84
CA GLN A 425 -10.17 -8.17 -0.59
C GLN A 425 -10.22 -7.53 0.80
N SER A 426 -9.61 -6.36 0.96
CA SER A 426 -9.70 -5.52 2.17
C SER A 426 -9.94 -4.06 1.80
N PRO A 427 -10.68 -3.28 2.62
CA PRO A 427 -10.89 -1.86 2.39
C PRO A 427 -9.58 -1.08 2.20
N GLU A 428 -8.56 -1.40 3.01
CA GLU A 428 -7.25 -0.75 2.99
C GLU A 428 -6.53 -1.03 1.67
N ASN A 429 -6.59 -2.26 1.17
CA ASN A 429 -6.02 -2.61 -0.12
C ASN A 429 -6.76 -1.92 -1.28
N PHE A 430 -8.10 -1.90 -1.26
CA PHE A 430 -8.87 -1.22 -2.30
C PHE A 430 -8.54 0.28 -2.34
N GLY A 431 -8.42 0.94 -1.18
CA GLY A 431 -8.00 2.33 -1.09
C GLY A 431 -6.61 2.55 -1.68
N PHE A 432 -5.63 1.76 -1.24
CA PHE A 432 -4.25 1.86 -1.72
C PHE A 432 -4.10 1.61 -3.23
N VAL A 433 -4.69 0.53 -3.76
CA VAL A 433 -4.58 0.19 -5.18
C VAL A 433 -5.26 1.26 -6.05
N THR A 434 -6.40 1.78 -5.60
CA THR A 434 -7.11 2.86 -6.29
C THR A 434 -6.26 4.12 -6.30
N ALA A 435 -5.83 4.60 -5.14
CA ALA A 435 -4.99 5.79 -5.01
C ALA A 435 -3.68 5.70 -5.83
N TYR A 436 -3.02 4.54 -5.81
CA TYR A 436 -1.81 4.30 -6.59
C TYR A 436 -2.06 4.37 -8.11
N LYS A 437 -3.13 3.74 -8.61
CA LYS A 437 -3.50 3.77 -10.03
C LYS A 437 -3.97 5.15 -10.47
N GLU A 438 -4.65 5.89 -9.61
CA GLU A 438 -5.05 7.29 -9.87
C GLU A 438 -3.82 8.20 -9.99
N ALA A 439 -2.85 8.06 -9.09
CA ALA A 439 -1.65 8.88 -9.07
C ALA A 439 -0.67 8.56 -10.23
N TYR A 440 -0.52 7.28 -10.60
CA TYR A 440 0.56 6.84 -11.49
C TYR A 440 0.10 6.17 -12.79
N GLY A 441 -1.21 5.98 -12.97
CA GLY A 441 -1.84 5.47 -14.19
C GLY A 441 -2.58 4.14 -14.00
N GLN A 442 -3.72 3.99 -14.66
CA GLN A 442 -4.65 2.86 -14.47
C GLN A 442 -4.08 1.49 -14.87
N GLU A 443 -3.11 1.47 -15.78
CA GLU A 443 -2.41 0.24 -16.21
C GLU A 443 -1.28 -0.18 -15.26
N ARG A 444 -0.98 0.62 -14.23
CA ARG A 444 0.02 0.29 -13.22
C ARG A 444 -0.50 -0.80 -12.31
N VAL A 445 0.42 -1.57 -11.76
CA VAL A 445 0.11 -2.62 -10.79
C VAL A 445 0.89 -2.39 -9.51
N THR A 446 0.34 -2.85 -8.39
CA THR A 446 1.06 -2.93 -7.12
C THR A 446 1.53 -4.36 -6.89
N SER A 447 2.44 -4.54 -5.93
CA SER A 447 3.00 -5.82 -5.53
C SER A 447 3.52 -5.71 -4.09
N SER A 448 3.97 -6.82 -3.51
CA SER A 448 4.39 -6.88 -2.11
C SER A 448 5.43 -5.81 -1.71
N PRO A 449 6.55 -5.64 -2.43
CA PRO A 449 7.51 -4.60 -2.08
C PRO A 449 6.97 -3.17 -2.24
N ILE A 450 6.01 -2.96 -3.14
CA ILE A 450 5.36 -1.66 -3.37
C ILE A 450 4.45 -1.33 -2.18
N ALA A 451 3.65 -2.29 -1.72
CA ALA A 451 2.83 -2.14 -0.52
C ALA A 451 3.68 -1.95 0.75
N ALA A 452 4.81 -2.68 0.86
CA ALA A 452 5.75 -2.53 1.97
C ALA A 452 6.43 -1.15 1.99
N ALA A 453 6.74 -0.57 0.82
CA ALA A 453 7.28 0.79 0.72
C ALA A 453 6.28 1.84 1.21
N TYR A 454 5.01 1.72 0.80
CA TYR A 454 3.91 2.56 1.28
C TYR A 454 3.72 2.45 2.79
N ALA A 455 3.59 1.22 3.30
CA ALA A 455 3.40 0.95 4.72
C ALA A 455 4.59 1.39 5.59
N GLY A 456 5.82 1.32 5.07
CA GLY A 456 7.02 1.79 5.76
C GLY A 456 6.95 3.26 6.15
N VAL A 457 6.38 4.11 5.29
CA VAL A 457 6.22 5.55 5.57
C VAL A 457 5.24 5.79 6.72
N TYR A 458 4.08 5.13 6.68
CA TYR A 458 3.08 5.22 7.73
C TYR A 458 3.57 4.68 9.07
N LEU A 459 4.32 3.58 9.04
CA LEU A 459 4.89 3.02 10.26
C LEU A 459 5.95 3.93 10.88
N TRP A 460 6.76 4.60 10.05
CA TRP A 460 7.67 5.64 10.54
C TRP A 460 6.90 6.83 11.12
N HIS A 461 5.82 7.29 10.49
CA HIS A 461 4.94 8.33 11.03
C HIS A 461 4.44 7.95 12.44
N GLU A 462 3.85 6.76 12.61
CA GLU A 462 3.35 6.29 13.91
C GLU A 462 4.44 6.28 14.99
N LEU A 463 5.64 5.85 14.63
CA LEU A 463 6.78 5.82 15.55
C LEU A 463 7.26 7.24 15.90
N ALA A 464 7.31 8.14 14.93
CA ALA A 464 7.73 9.52 15.14
C ALA A 464 6.72 10.29 16.01
N GLU A 465 5.42 10.14 15.74
CA GLU A 465 4.33 10.70 16.56
C GLU A 465 4.40 10.21 18.00
N ARG A 466 4.54 8.88 18.18
CA ARG A 466 4.68 8.28 19.50
C ARG A 466 5.92 8.76 20.25
N ALA A 467 7.03 8.96 19.53
CA ALA A 467 8.26 9.50 20.09
C ALA A 467 8.20 11.01 20.36
N GLY A 468 7.27 11.73 19.74
CA GLY A 468 7.26 13.20 19.69
C GLY A 468 8.51 13.79 19.04
N SER A 469 9.22 13.01 18.21
CA SER A 469 10.54 13.34 17.65
C SER A 469 10.87 12.46 16.46
N THR A 470 11.69 12.98 15.54
CA THR A 470 12.29 12.21 14.44
C THR A 470 13.72 11.75 14.75
N ASP A 471 14.21 11.97 15.98
CA ASP A 471 15.50 11.46 16.43
C ASP A 471 15.52 9.92 16.42
N VAL A 472 16.58 9.34 15.87
CA VAL A 472 16.66 7.89 15.61
C VAL A 472 16.55 7.06 16.89
N GLU A 473 17.17 7.51 18.00
CA GLU A 473 17.08 6.77 19.26
C GLU A 473 15.68 6.88 19.87
N ALA A 474 15.03 8.05 19.75
CA ALA A 474 13.66 8.25 20.21
C ALA A 474 12.65 7.40 19.41
N VAL A 475 12.76 7.41 18.08
CA VAL A 475 11.93 6.61 17.17
C VAL A 475 12.12 5.11 17.45
N ARG A 476 13.37 4.65 17.64
CA ARG A 476 13.63 3.25 18.00
C ARG A 476 13.10 2.89 19.38
N ALA A 477 13.22 3.78 20.36
CA ALA A 477 12.68 3.55 21.71
C ALA A 477 11.15 3.47 21.73
N ALA A 478 10.45 4.14 20.79
CA ALA A 478 9.00 4.06 20.65
C ALA A 478 8.49 2.65 20.29
N MET A 479 9.37 1.75 19.83
CA MET A 479 9.08 0.34 19.58
C MET A 479 9.05 -0.52 20.85
N ALA A 480 9.37 0.01 22.03
CA ALA A 480 9.34 -0.76 23.28
C ALA A 480 7.94 -1.35 23.58
N GLU A 481 6.90 -0.71 23.05
CA GLU A 481 5.55 -1.25 22.96
C GLU A 481 5.22 -1.56 21.50
N PRO A 482 4.45 -2.63 21.21
CA PRO A 482 4.09 -2.94 19.85
C PRO A 482 3.42 -1.76 19.13
N VAL A 483 3.88 -1.48 17.91
CA VAL A 483 3.28 -0.50 17.01
C VAL A 483 2.64 -1.31 15.90
N GLU A 484 1.33 -1.15 15.76
CA GLU A 484 0.53 -1.83 14.75
C GLU A 484 0.01 -0.79 13.77
N TYR A 485 0.15 -1.06 12.48
CA TYR A 485 -0.42 -0.28 11.40
C TYR A 485 -1.24 -1.22 10.52
N ILE A 486 -2.44 -0.81 10.10
CA ILE A 486 -3.26 -1.60 9.19
C ILE A 486 -2.83 -1.23 7.76
N ALA A 487 -1.94 -2.05 7.20
CA ALA A 487 -1.40 -1.88 5.86
C ALA A 487 -2.32 -2.51 4.79
N PRO A 488 -2.04 -2.27 3.49
CA PRO A 488 -2.77 -2.93 2.40
C PRO A 488 -2.73 -4.46 2.46
N ASP A 489 -1.69 -5.05 3.06
CA ASP A 489 -1.54 -6.49 3.28
C ASP A 489 -2.14 -6.99 4.61
N GLY A 490 -2.75 -6.10 5.39
CA GLY A 490 -3.34 -6.37 6.69
C GLY A 490 -2.56 -5.72 7.85
N PRO A 491 -2.85 -6.09 9.10
CA PRO A 491 -2.14 -5.53 10.25
C PRO A 491 -0.68 -5.97 10.24
N ILE A 492 0.23 -5.00 10.23
CA ILE A 492 1.68 -5.20 10.35
C ILE A 492 2.17 -4.70 11.69
N ARG A 493 3.19 -5.38 12.21
CA ARG A 493 3.80 -5.06 13.50
C ARG A 493 5.29 -5.29 13.44
N ILE A 494 6.08 -4.37 13.98
CA ILE A 494 7.51 -4.60 14.21
C ILE A 494 7.68 -5.38 15.51
N ASP A 495 8.47 -6.45 15.45
CA ASP A 495 8.92 -7.13 16.66
C ASP A 495 10.09 -6.37 17.27
N SER A 496 9.92 -5.86 18.49
CA SER A 496 10.95 -5.07 19.19
C SER A 496 12.20 -5.86 19.56
N THR A 497 12.20 -7.18 19.37
CA THR A 497 13.33 -8.08 19.69
C THR A 497 14.26 -8.32 18.49
N THR A 498 13.83 -7.96 17.29
CA THR A 498 14.56 -8.06 16.02
C THR A 498 14.81 -6.66 15.48
#